data_AF-A0A2E9IU82-F1
#
_entry.id   AF-A0A2E9IU82-F1
#
_cell.length_a   1.000
_cell.length_b   1.000
_cell.length_c   1.000
_cell.angle_alpha   90.00
_cell.angle_beta   90.00
_cell.angle_gamma   90.00
#
_symmetry.space_group_name_H-M   'P 1'
#
loop_
_entity.id
_entity.type
_entity.pdbx_description
1 polymer ?
#
loop_
_entity_poly.entity_id
_entity_poly.type
_entity_poly.pdbx_seq_one_letter_code
_entity_poly.pdbx_strand_id
1 'polypeptide(L)'
;MNQDPNDDPIEFEITDELDLHTFRPSELGDLIPDYIELALEKGYHRVRIIHGKGIGTLRETVHTLLRRDTRVKSFQLADQSEGSWGATIVQLRRRGNEGTKEG
;
A
#
# COMPACT_ATOMS: atom_id res chain seq x y z
N MET A 1 8.05 -27.12 16.47
CA MET A 1 7.59 -25.91 15.77
C MET A 1 8.83 -25.06 15.51
N ASN A 2 9.24 -24.85 14.26
CA ASN A 2 10.32 -23.93 13.95
C ASN A 2 9.69 -22.55 13.82
N GLN A 3 9.75 -21.75 14.88
CA GLN A 3 9.50 -20.31 14.75
C GLN A 3 10.74 -19.74 14.08
N ASP A 4 10.56 -19.19 12.87
CA ASP A 4 11.60 -18.40 12.22
C ASP A 4 11.85 -17.19 13.14
N PRO A 5 13.10 -16.82 13.46
CA PRO A 5 13.39 -15.69 14.33
C PRO A 5 12.93 -14.31 13.77
N ASN A 6 12.23 -14.29 12.62
CA ASN A 6 11.53 -13.12 12.07
C ASN A 6 10.00 -13.16 12.26
N ASP A 7 9.44 -14.11 13.02
CA ASP A 7 7.99 -14.17 13.32
C ASP A 7 7.54 -13.14 14.37
N ASP A 8 8.44 -12.29 14.87
CA ASP A 8 8.05 -11.18 15.73
C ASP A 8 7.21 -10.18 14.92
N PRO A 9 6.03 -9.76 15.43
CA PRO A 9 5.20 -8.80 14.73
C PRO A 9 5.97 -7.49 14.52
N ILE A 10 6.11 -7.10 13.25
CA ILE A 10 6.71 -5.82 12.88
C ILE A 10 5.74 -4.72 13.31
N GLU A 11 6.05 -4.03 14.41
CA GLU A 11 5.36 -2.79 14.76
C GLU A 11 5.80 -1.70 13.78
N PHE A 12 4.88 -1.26 12.91
CA PHE A 12 5.14 -0.19 11.96
C PHE A 12 4.03 0.87 12.02
N GLU A 13 4.42 2.13 11.93
CA GLU A 13 3.51 3.27 11.94
C GLU A 13 2.81 3.41 10.59
N ILE A 14 1.47 3.37 10.58
CA ILE A 14 0.68 3.62 9.37
C ILE A 14 0.82 5.09 8.96
N THR A 15 1.47 5.34 7.83
CA THR A 15 1.61 6.67 7.22
C THR A 15 1.03 6.69 5.80
N ASP A 16 1.26 7.76 5.04
CA ASP A 16 0.99 7.80 3.60
C ASP A 16 2.08 7.12 2.75
N GLU A 17 3.06 6.44 3.36
CA GLU A 17 4.15 5.73 2.67
C GLU A 17 4.31 4.27 3.15
N LEU A 18 4.31 3.34 2.19
CA LEU A 18 4.65 1.93 2.41
C LEU A 18 5.95 1.58 1.67
N ASP A 19 7.02 1.29 2.40
CA ASP A 19 8.27 0.76 1.84
C ASP A 19 8.27 -0.77 1.85
N LEU A 20 8.39 -1.38 0.66
CA LEU A 20 8.38 -2.83 0.50
C LEU A 20 9.77 -3.48 0.63
N HIS A 21 10.87 -2.73 0.79
CA HIS A 21 12.21 -3.32 0.90
C HIS A 21 12.41 -4.17 2.17
N THR A 22 11.58 -3.98 3.20
CA THR A 22 11.62 -4.73 4.45
C THR A 22 10.75 -6.00 4.42
N PHE A 23 10.03 -6.25 3.33
CA PHE A 23 9.06 -7.35 3.23
C PHE A 23 9.46 -8.37 2.17
N ARG A 24 9.12 -9.62 2.42
CA ARG A 24 9.31 -10.73 1.48
C ARG A 24 8.24 -10.67 0.40
N PRO A 25 8.57 -10.97 -0.87
CA PRO A 25 7.58 -10.97 -1.97
C PRO A 25 6.31 -11.79 -1.72
N SER A 26 6.40 -12.87 -0.92
CA SER A 26 5.26 -13.71 -0.54
C SER A 26 4.26 -13.03 0.38
N GLU A 27 4.66 -11.99 1.12
CA GLU A 27 3.82 -11.29 2.11
C GLU A 27 2.97 -10.20 1.46
N LEU A 28 3.34 -9.73 0.26
CA LEU A 28 2.71 -8.60 -0.42
C LEU A 28 1.21 -8.81 -0.68
N GLY A 29 0.80 -10.07 -0.85
CA GLY A 29 -0.58 -10.46 -1.10
C GLY A 29 -1.52 -10.05 0.03
N ASP A 30 -1.06 -10.14 1.27
CA ASP A 30 -1.82 -9.78 2.47
C ASP A 30 -1.47 -8.37 2.95
N LEU A 31 -0.17 -8.03 2.92
CA LEU A 31 0.35 -6.73 3.37
C LEU A 31 -0.30 -5.53 2.67
N ILE A 32 -0.40 -5.55 1.34
CA ILE A 32 -0.87 -4.36 0.59
C ILE A 32 -2.36 -4.10 0.85
N PRO A 33 -3.27 -5.10 0.76
CA PRO A 33 -4.66 -4.91 1.13
C PRO A 33 -4.87 -4.44 2.58
N ASP A 34 -4.10 -4.98 3.52
CA ASP A 34 -4.20 -4.60 4.93
C ASP A 34 -3.71 -3.18 5.16
N TYR A 35 -2.59 -2.80 4.54
CA TYR A 35 -2.09 -1.43 4.60
C TYR A 35 -3.11 -0.44 4.04
N ILE A 36 -3.75 -0.76 2.90
CA ILE A 36 -4.77 0.11 2.29
C ILE A 36 -5.96 0.32 3.24
N GLU A 37 -6.37 -0.73 3.96
CA GLU A 37 -7.43 -0.63 4.96
C GLU A 37 -7.04 0.35 6.08
N LEU A 38 -5.89 0.11 6.70
CA LEU A 38 -5.40 0.91 7.81
C LEU A 38 -5.13 2.37 7.39
N ALA A 39 -4.63 2.58 6.17
CA ALA A 39 -4.42 3.90 5.61
C ALA A 39 -5.75 4.66 5.49
N LEU A 40 -6.82 4.00 5.03
CA LEU A 40 -8.16 4.59 4.97
C LEU A 40 -8.73 4.92 6.34
N GLU A 41 -8.54 4.04 7.34
CA GLU A 41 -8.95 4.30 8.73
C GLU A 41 -8.24 5.52 9.33
N LYS A 42 -6.98 5.75 8.94
CA LYS A 42 -6.20 6.94 9.31
C LYS A 42 -6.52 8.19 8.48
N GLY A 43 -7.41 8.08 7.48
CA GLY A 43 -7.80 9.19 6.61
C GLY A 43 -6.81 9.48 5.47
N TYR A 44 -5.84 8.60 5.22
CA TYR A 44 -4.99 8.71 4.04
C TYR A 44 -5.78 8.29 2.80
N HIS A 45 -5.87 9.21 1.83
CA HIS A 45 -6.52 8.97 0.54
C HIS A 45 -5.54 8.97 -0.63
N ARG A 46 -4.27 9.24 -0.34
CA ARG A 46 -3.15 9.17 -1.25
C ARG A 46 -2.04 8.45 -0.51
N VAL A 47 -1.57 7.33 -1.05
CA VAL A 47 -0.49 6.53 -0.48
C VAL A 47 0.60 6.34 -1.54
N ARG A 48 1.86 6.39 -1.13
CA ARG A 48 3.03 6.07 -1.96
C ARG A 48 3.58 4.70 -1.56
N ILE A 49 3.58 3.76 -2.49
CA ILE A 49 4.16 2.43 -2.29
C ILE A 49 5.53 2.40 -2.97
N ILE A 50 6.59 2.25 -2.19
CA ILE A 50 7.97 2.15 -2.66
C ILE A 50 8.30 0.67 -2.87
N HIS A 51 8.60 0.29 -4.11
CA HIS A 51 8.94 -1.08 -4.49
C HIS A 51 10.33 -1.21 -5.10
N GLY A 52 11.08 -0.11 -5.13
CA GLY A 52 12.39 -0.03 -5.76
C GLY A 52 12.32 -0.06 -7.29
N LYS A 53 13.47 0.20 -7.90
CA LYS A 53 13.64 0.25 -9.36
C LYS A 53 13.82 -1.16 -9.92
N GLY A 54 14.86 -1.89 -9.55
CA GLY A 54 15.03 -3.31 -9.93
C GLY A 54 14.78 -3.59 -11.42
N ILE A 55 14.30 -4.80 -11.74
CA ILE A 55 13.86 -5.18 -13.10
C ILE A 55 12.34 -5.04 -13.30
N GLY A 56 11.62 -4.53 -12.30
CA GLY A 56 10.17 -4.28 -12.37
C GLY A 56 9.25 -5.38 -11.86
N THR A 57 9.76 -6.50 -11.34
CA THR A 57 8.94 -7.60 -10.80
C THR A 57 8.04 -7.16 -9.64
N LEU A 58 8.61 -6.48 -8.62
CA LEU A 58 7.83 -5.98 -7.48
C LEU A 58 6.77 -4.96 -7.92
N ARG A 59 7.12 -4.05 -8.83
CA ARG A 59 6.19 -3.10 -9.45
C ARG A 59 4.99 -3.81 -10.09
N GLU A 60 5.23 -4.88 -10.85
CA GLU A 60 4.17 -5.65 -11.52
C GLU A 60 3.26 -6.37 -10.52
N THR A 61 3.84 -6.93 -9.45
CA THR A 61 3.08 -7.52 -8.34
C THR A 61 2.20 -6.46 -7.66
N VAL A 62 2.77 -5.32 -7.28
CA VAL A 62 2.04 -4.19 -6.68
C VAL A 62 0.89 -3.75 -7.60
N HIS A 63 1.16 -3.50 -8.88
CA HIS A 63 0.14 -3.08 -9.83
C HIS A 63 -0.96 -4.14 -10.02
N THR A 64 -0.62 -5.43 -9.93
CA THR A 64 -1.60 -6.52 -10.01
C THR A 64 -2.55 -6.52 -8.81
N LEU A 65 -2.00 -6.34 -7.61
CA LEU A 65 -2.78 -6.26 -6.37
C LEU A 65 -3.68 -5.01 -6.38
N LEU A 66 -3.12 -3.85 -6.74
CA LEU A 66 -3.87 -2.59 -6.82
C LEU A 66 -5.01 -2.62 -7.84
N ARG A 67 -4.87 -3.33 -8.97
CA ARG A 67 -5.96 -3.48 -9.95
C ARG A 67 -7.16 -4.29 -9.42
N ARG A 68 -6.92 -5.17 -8.45
CA ARG A 68 -7.95 -6.06 -7.88
C ARG A 68 -8.66 -5.43 -6.68
N ASP A 69 -8.03 -4.46 -6.02
CA ASP A 69 -8.58 -3.81 -4.84
C ASP A 69 -9.61 -2.72 -5.22
N THR A 70 -10.87 -2.94 -4.83
CA THR A 70 -11.99 -2.03 -5.14
C THR A 70 -11.89 -0.69 -4.41
N ARG A 71 -11.08 -0.59 -3.35
CA ARG A 71 -10.81 0.64 -2.60
C ARG A 71 -9.84 1.55 -3.34
N VAL A 72 -9.09 1.04 -4.32
CA VAL A 72 -8.21 1.85 -5.18
C VAL A 72 -9.06 2.57 -6.23
N LYS A 73 -8.90 3.89 -6.30
CA LYS A 73 -9.52 4.76 -7.31
C LYS A 73 -8.68 4.80 -8.58
N SER A 74 -7.37 5.00 -8.43
CA SER A 74 -6.39 4.99 -9.52
C SER A 74 -4.98 4.82 -8.96
N PHE A 75 -4.03 4.44 -9.80
CA PHE A 75 -2.62 4.42 -9.45
C PHE A 75 -1.76 4.75 -10.66
N GLN A 76 -0.57 5.28 -10.41
CA GLN A 76 0.43 5.61 -11.42
C GLN A 76 1.84 5.54 -10.84
N LEU A 77 2.86 5.47 -11.69
CA LEU A 77 4.24 5.65 -11.22
C LEU A 77 4.41 7.06 -10.66
N ALA A 78 5.28 7.18 -9.67
CA ALA A 78 5.61 8.47 -9.08
C ALA A 78 6.41 9.37 -10.06
N ASP A 79 6.43 10.66 -9.78
CA ASP A 79 7.27 11.61 -10.50
C ASP A 79 8.73 11.57 -10.03
N GLN A 80 9.62 12.39 -10.61
CA GLN A 80 11.04 12.37 -10.23
C GLN A 80 11.29 12.72 -8.75
N SER A 81 10.50 13.62 -8.15
CA SER A 81 10.64 14.01 -6.75
C SER A 81 10.10 12.96 -5.77
N GLU A 82 9.22 12.09 -6.21
CA GLU A 82 8.56 11.08 -5.38
C GLU A 82 9.05 9.64 -5.65
N GLY A 83 10.20 9.47 -6.29
CA GLY A 83 10.85 8.16 -6.48
C GLY A 83 10.74 7.58 -7.90
N SER A 84 10.15 8.32 -8.83
CA SER A 84 9.99 7.97 -10.25
C SER A 84 9.37 6.58 -10.41
N TRP A 85 9.88 5.78 -11.34
CA TRP A 85 9.42 4.42 -11.56
C TRP A 85 9.76 3.43 -10.43
N GLY A 86 10.44 3.87 -9.37
CA GLY A 86 10.70 3.07 -8.16
C GLY A 86 9.56 3.10 -7.14
N ALA A 87 8.54 3.92 -7.36
CA ALA A 87 7.38 4.02 -6.49
C ALA A 87 6.08 4.16 -7.30
N THR A 88 4.98 3.79 -6.67
CA THR A 88 3.62 3.90 -7.21
C THR A 88 2.79 4.80 -6.29
N ILE A 89 2.21 5.86 -6.86
CA ILE A 89 1.23 6.71 -6.18
C ILE A 89 -0.15 6.09 -6.37
N VAL A 90 -0.83 5.84 -5.26
CA VAL A 90 -2.16 5.24 -5.19
C VAL A 90 -3.15 6.27 -4.68
N GLN A 91 -4.23 6.49 -5.42
CA GLN A 91 -5.38 7.26 -4.98
C GLN A 91 -6.44 6.30 -4.47
N LEU A 92 -6.88 6.47 -3.22
CA LEU A 92 -7.89 5.63 -2.58
C LEU A 92 -9.27 6.29 -2.64
N ARG A 93 -10.30 5.47 -2.69
CA ARG A 93 -11.69 5.94 -2.57
C ARG A 93 -11.93 6.35 -1.13
N ARG A 94 -12.42 7.57 -0.92
CA ARG A 94 -12.96 7.95 0.38
C ARG A 94 -14.05 6.95 0.74
N ARG A 95 -14.05 6.44 1.98
CA ARG A 95 -15.27 5.82 2.50
C ARG A 95 -16.35 6.87 2.38
N GLY A 96 -17.47 6.52 1.74
CA GLY A 96 -18.58 7.45 1.61
C GLY A 96 -18.91 7.98 2.99
N ASN A 97 -19.10 9.30 3.13
CA ASN A 97 -19.69 9.83 4.34
C ASN A 97 -21.04 9.11 4.47
N GLU A 98 -21.18 8.21 5.44
CA GLU A 98 -22.50 7.94 6.01
C GLU A 98 -22.95 9.30 6.53
N GLY A 99 -23.81 9.96 5.74
CA GLY A 99 -24.28 11.28 6.04
C GLY A 99 -24.86 11.26 7.44
N THR A 100 -24.34 12.10 8.32
CA THR A 100 -25.08 12.63 9.45
C THR A 100 -26.36 13.25 8.88
N LYS A 101 -27.41 12.43 8.81
CA LYS A 101 -28.78 12.91 8.79
C LYS A 101 -29.13 13.23 10.25
N GLU A 102 -28.75 14.42 10.67
CA GLU A 102 -29.48 15.15 11.69
C GLU A 102 -30.40 16.08 10.89
N GLY A 103 -31.73 16.00 10.95
CA GLY A 103 -32.57 15.73 12.10
C GLY A 103 -33.21 17.06 12.49
#